data_AF-A0AAV2RG59-F1
#
_entry.id   AF-A0AAV2RG59-F1
#
_cell.length_a   1.000
_cell.length_b   1.000
_cell.length_c   1.000
_cell.angle_alpha   90.00
_cell.angle_beta   90.00
_cell.angle_gamma   90.00
#
_symmetry.space_group_name_H-M   'P 1'
#
loop_
_entity.id
_entity.type
_entity.pdbx_description
1 polymer ?
#
loop_
_entity_poly.entity_id
_entity_poly.type
_entity_poly.pdbx_seq_one_letter_code
_entity_poly.pdbx_strand_id
1 'polypeptide(L)'
;MADEAAARKAEVRKRLEEEAQAKKKKKGFMTPARKKKLRMLLRKKAAEELKREQELKQAERKRIINERCGDPRPTEHMPTEGLVELVEQYHNRILECESQKYDLELKVMINDYEIIELNRKVLDLRGKFIKPQLKKVSMAENKFAKLQQKATEFNFKTALKHVPQ
;
A
#
# COMPACT_ATOMS: atom_id res chain seq x y z
N MET A 1 15.17 40.57 12.39
CA MET A 1 15.22 39.13 12.02
C MET A 1 14.29 38.24 12.84
N ALA A 2 14.17 38.41 14.18
CA ALA A 2 13.24 37.62 15.01
C ALA A 2 11.75 37.98 14.80
N ASP A 3 11.45 39.27 14.61
CA ASP A 3 10.08 39.75 14.40
C ASP A 3 9.45 39.31 13.07
N GLU A 4 10.26 39.16 12.02
CA GLU A 4 9.76 38.75 10.70
C GLU A 4 9.33 37.27 10.69
N ALA A 5 10.04 36.42 11.45
CA ALA A 5 9.67 35.03 11.65
C ALA A 5 8.42 34.86 12.52
N ALA A 6 8.20 35.76 13.49
CA ALA A 6 6.99 35.80 14.31
C ALA A 6 5.77 36.27 13.51
N ALA A 7 5.93 37.30 12.68
CA ALA A 7 4.90 37.80 11.78
C ALA A 7 4.46 36.74 10.75
N ARG A 8 5.41 36.06 10.10
CA ARG A 8 5.11 34.96 9.16
C ARG A 8 4.38 33.79 9.84
N LYS A 9 4.70 33.48 11.11
CA LYS A 9 3.99 32.44 11.89
C LYS A 9 2.57 32.86 12.26
N ALA A 10 2.35 34.12 12.60
CA ALA A 10 1.02 34.65 12.93
C ALA A 10 0.10 34.66 11.71
N GLU A 11 0.63 35.04 10.54
CA GLU A 11 -0.11 35.04 9.28
C GLU A 11 -0.52 33.63 8.85
N VAL A 12 0.39 32.65 8.94
CA VAL A 12 0.10 31.24 8.64
C VAL A 12 -0.97 30.68 9.60
N ARG A 13 -0.92 31.03 10.89
CA ARG A 13 -1.96 30.62 11.86
C ARG A 13 -3.33 31.22 11.52
N LYS A 14 -3.37 32.49 11.17
CA LYS A 14 -4.61 33.19 10.80
C LYS A 14 -5.23 32.58 9.53
N ARG A 15 -4.42 32.29 8.50
CA ARG A 15 -4.88 31.55 7.30
C ARG A 15 -5.45 30.17 7.65
N LEU A 16 -4.79 29.42 8.54
CA LEU A 16 -5.27 28.10 8.97
C LEU A 16 -6.58 28.18 9.76
N GLU A 17 -6.78 29.21 10.58
CA GLU A 17 -8.03 29.45 11.31
C GLU A 17 -9.19 29.88 10.39
N GLU A 18 -8.93 30.75 9.42
CA GLU A 18 -9.90 31.18 8.42
C GLU A 18 -10.33 29.99 7.52
N GLU A 19 -9.39 29.14 7.10
CA GLU A 19 -9.70 27.89 6.42
C GLU A 19 -10.52 26.92 7.28
N ALA A 20 -10.25 26.86 8.59
CA ALA A 20 -10.99 26.02 9.52
C ALA A 20 -12.43 26.53 9.74
N GLN A 21 -12.65 27.84 9.74
CA GLN A 21 -13.99 28.43 9.82
C GLN A 21 -14.78 28.26 8.51
N ALA A 22 -14.14 28.42 7.35
CA ALA A 22 -14.76 28.17 6.05
C ALA A 22 -15.23 26.71 5.89
N LYS A 23 -14.52 25.74 6.50
CA LYS A 23 -14.90 24.31 6.54
C LYS A 23 -16.13 24.02 7.41
N LYS A 24 -16.50 24.88 8.37
CA LYS A 24 -17.65 24.68 9.27
C LYS A 24 -19.00 25.05 8.63
N LYS A 25 -19.03 25.90 7.59
CA LYS A 25 -20.29 26.44 7.04
C LYS A 25 -20.92 25.63 5.91
N LYS A 26 -20.26 24.62 5.34
CA LYS A 26 -20.87 23.80 4.27
C LYS A 26 -21.64 22.62 4.88
N LYS A 27 -22.97 22.76 5.03
CA LYS A 27 -23.92 21.63 5.15
C LYS A 27 -23.71 20.73 3.93
N GLY A 28 -22.86 19.73 4.09
CA GLY A 28 -22.34 18.94 2.98
C GLY A 28 -23.41 18.09 2.32
N PHE A 29 -23.31 18.00 0.99
CA PHE A 29 -23.99 17.14 0.00
C PHE A 29 -24.28 15.66 0.40
N MET A 30 -23.84 15.21 1.58
CA MET A 30 -23.94 13.82 2.01
C MET A 30 -23.98 13.71 3.53
N THR A 31 -24.91 12.89 4.07
CA THR A 31 -24.97 12.61 5.51
C THR A 31 -23.67 11.95 5.99
N PRO A 32 -23.22 12.19 7.24
CA PRO A 32 -22.01 11.57 7.79
C PRO A 32 -22.01 10.04 7.69
N ALA A 33 -23.18 9.42 7.90
CA ALA A 33 -23.38 7.98 7.77
C ALA A 33 -23.11 7.47 6.33
N ARG A 34 -23.66 8.16 5.31
CA ARG A 34 -23.43 7.81 3.90
C ARG A 34 -21.97 8.00 3.51
N LYS A 35 -21.31 9.08 3.99
CA LYS A 35 -19.88 9.31 3.77
C LYS A 35 -19.01 8.22 4.40
N LYS A 36 -19.34 7.73 5.60
CA LYS A 36 -18.65 6.62 6.25
C LYS A 36 -18.81 5.32 5.46
N LYS A 37 -20.04 5.00 5.02
CA LYS A 37 -20.33 3.81 4.19
C LYS A 37 -19.57 3.85 2.86
N LEU A 38 -19.53 5.00 2.19
CA LEU A 38 -18.81 5.15 0.93
C LEU A 38 -17.29 4.95 1.10
N ARG A 39 -16.67 5.51 2.14
CA ARG A 39 -15.24 5.28 2.43
C ARG A 39 -14.94 3.81 2.73
N MET A 40 -15.85 3.09 3.38
CA MET A 40 -15.71 1.66 3.60
C MET A 40 -15.74 0.89 2.28
N LEU A 41 -16.72 1.17 1.42
CA LEU A 41 -16.85 0.54 0.11
C LEU A 41 -15.63 0.82 -0.79
N LEU A 42 -15.12 2.05 -0.79
CA LEU A 42 -13.92 2.42 -1.54
C LEU A 42 -12.69 1.64 -1.08
N ARG A 43 -12.46 1.50 0.22
CA ARG A 43 -11.34 0.70 0.74
C ARG A 43 -11.51 -0.79 0.45
N LYS A 44 -12.74 -1.31 0.54
CA LYS A 44 -13.03 -2.71 0.20
C LYS A 44 -12.72 -2.98 -1.27
N LYS A 45 -13.19 -2.11 -2.17
CA LYS A 45 -12.91 -2.19 -3.60
C LYS A 45 -11.41 -2.05 -3.89
N ALA A 46 -10.72 -1.09 -3.27
CA ALA A 46 -9.28 -0.92 -3.43
C ALA A 46 -8.48 -2.14 -2.97
N ALA A 47 -8.88 -2.79 -1.86
CA ALA A 47 -8.24 -4.01 -1.38
C ALA A 47 -8.48 -5.20 -2.33
N GLU A 48 -9.68 -5.30 -2.90
CA GLU A 48 -10.03 -6.32 -3.89
C GLU A 48 -9.25 -6.12 -5.20
N GLU A 49 -9.19 -4.89 -5.71
CA GLU A 49 -8.41 -4.54 -6.90
C GLU A 49 -6.91 -4.78 -6.69
N LEU A 50 -6.37 -4.43 -5.52
CA LEU A 50 -4.97 -4.71 -5.18
C LEU A 50 -4.66 -6.21 -5.20
N LYS A 51 -5.56 -7.04 -4.65
CA LYS A 51 -5.39 -8.49 -4.67
C LYS A 51 -5.45 -9.05 -6.10
N ARG A 52 -6.40 -8.57 -6.91
CA ARG A 52 -6.53 -8.95 -8.31
C ARG A 52 -5.30 -8.59 -9.12
N GLU A 53 -4.73 -7.39 -8.92
CA GLU A 53 -3.50 -6.96 -9.58
C GLU A 53 -2.30 -7.84 -9.18
N GLN A 54 -2.19 -8.21 -7.90
CA GLN A 54 -1.16 -9.14 -7.43
C GLN A 54 -1.26 -10.51 -8.11
N GLU A 55 -2.46 -11.06 -8.22
CA GLU A 55 -2.71 -12.34 -8.90
C GLU A 55 -2.35 -12.26 -10.39
N LEU A 56 -2.74 -11.18 -11.07
CA LEU A 56 -2.37 -10.95 -12.48
C LEU A 56 -0.85 -10.83 -12.65
N LYS A 57 -0.17 -10.07 -11.78
CA LYS A 57 1.29 -9.91 -11.83
C LYS A 57 2.01 -11.24 -11.57
N GLN A 58 1.49 -12.08 -10.68
CA GLN A 58 2.04 -13.42 -10.43
C GLN A 58 1.82 -14.37 -11.61
N ALA A 59 0.63 -14.34 -12.23
CA ALA A 59 0.34 -15.13 -13.42
C ALA A 59 1.25 -14.70 -14.60
N GLU A 60 1.39 -13.40 -14.81
CA GLU A 60 2.27 -12.83 -15.83
C GLU A 60 3.74 -13.20 -15.60
N ARG A 61 4.21 -13.13 -14.33
CA ARG A 61 5.56 -13.60 -13.97
C ARG A 61 5.77 -15.06 -14.35
N LYS A 62 4.79 -15.95 -14.08
CA LYS A 62 4.86 -17.36 -14.48
C LYS A 62 4.91 -17.52 -16.00
N ARG A 63 4.08 -16.77 -16.73
CA ARG A 63 4.07 -16.77 -18.21
C ARG A 63 5.44 -16.39 -18.78
N ILE A 64 6.02 -15.29 -18.32
CA ILE A 64 7.33 -14.80 -18.78
C ILE A 64 8.44 -15.79 -18.45
N ILE A 65 8.42 -16.42 -17.27
CA ILE A 65 9.42 -17.45 -16.92
C ILE A 65 9.31 -18.64 -17.87
N ASN A 66 8.11 -19.14 -18.13
CA ASN A 66 7.90 -20.25 -19.05
C ASN A 66 8.33 -19.89 -20.48
N GLU A 67 8.03 -18.68 -20.95
CA GLU A 67 8.46 -18.19 -22.28
C GLU A 67 9.99 -18.08 -22.39
N ARG A 68 10.66 -17.60 -21.33
CA ARG A 68 12.13 -17.41 -21.34
C ARG A 68 12.92 -18.69 -21.14
N CYS A 69 12.44 -19.60 -20.29
CA CYS A 69 13.15 -20.82 -19.92
C CYS A 69 12.75 -22.01 -20.82
N GLY A 70 11.54 -22.00 -21.37
CA GLY A 70 11.01 -23.08 -22.19
C GLY A 70 10.86 -24.40 -21.42
N ASP A 71 10.68 -25.47 -22.19
CA ASP A 71 10.66 -26.83 -21.66
C ASP A 71 12.08 -27.35 -21.38
N PRO A 72 12.26 -28.27 -20.42
CA PRO A 72 13.54 -28.90 -20.16
C PRO A 72 14.13 -29.56 -21.41
N ARG A 73 15.42 -29.34 -21.67
CA ARG A 73 16.13 -29.99 -22.77
C ARG A 73 16.19 -31.50 -22.53
N PRO A 74 15.86 -32.35 -23.53
CA PRO A 74 15.97 -33.80 -23.39
C PRO A 74 17.45 -34.22 -23.34
N THR A 75 17.85 -34.87 -22.25
CA THR A 75 19.25 -35.26 -22.00
C THR A 75 19.48 -36.78 -22.02
N GLU A 76 18.42 -37.59 -21.86
CA GLU A 76 18.52 -39.05 -21.67
C GLU A 76 19.06 -39.83 -22.88
N HIS A 77 18.99 -39.26 -24.08
CA HIS A 77 19.42 -39.91 -25.32
C HIS A 77 20.48 -39.09 -26.09
N MET A 78 21.09 -38.10 -25.44
CA MET A 78 22.06 -37.21 -26.07
C MET A 78 23.48 -37.83 -26.00
N PRO A 79 24.25 -37.81 -27.10
CA PRO A 79 25.65 -38.24 -27.07
C PRO A 79 26.49 -37.30 -26.19
N THR A 80 27.63 -37.79 -25.70
CA THR A 80 28.50 -37.04 -24.79
C THR A 80 28.93 -35.67 -25.34
N GLU A 81 29.26 -35.58 -26.63
CA GLU A 81 29.61 -34.31 -27.28
C GLU A 81 28.46 -33.30 -27.23
N GLY A 82 27.23 -33.74 -27.51
CA GLY A 82 26.03 -32.89 -27.43
C GLY A 82 25.76 -32.42 -25.99
N LEU A 83 26.05 -33.26 -24.99
CA LEU A 83 25.93 -32.86 -23.58
C LEU A 83 26.93 -31.77 -23.20
N VAL A 84 28.17 -31.84 -23.72
CA VAL A 84 29.20 -30.80 -23.48
C VAL A 84 28.78 -29.47 -24.10
N GLU A 85 28.36 -29.48 -25.37
CA GLU A 85 27.86 -28.27 -26.05
C GLU A 85 26.66 -27.66 -25.33
N LEU A 86 25.74 -28.49 -24.82
CA LEU A 86 24.58 -28.04 -24.07
C LEU A 86 24.97 -27.33 -22.77
N VAL A 87 25.94 -27.88 -22.03
CA VAL A 87 26.45 -27.27 -20.80
C VAL A 87 27.14 -25.94 -21.10
N GLU A 88 27.93 -25.86 -22.17
CA GLU A 88 28.56 -24.60 -22.60
C GLU A 88 27.52 -23.53 -22.97
N GLN A 89 26.47 -23.90 -23.71
CA GLN A 89 25.37 -23.00 -24.04
C GLN A 89 24.67 -22.47 -22.77
N TYR A 90 24.37 -23.35 -21.81
CA TYR A 90 23.77 -22.93 -20.55
C TYR A 90 24.69 -22.03 -19.73
N HIS A 91 25.99 -22.33 -19.69
CA HIS A 91 26.97 -21.50 -19.01
C HIS A 91 27.02 -20.08 -19.60
N ASN A 92 27.11 -19.97 -20.93
CA ASN A 92 27.08 -18.68 -21.62
C ASN A 92 25.78 -17.91 -21.36
N ARG A 93 24.64 -18.60 -21.35
CA ARG A 93 23.35 -17.99 -21.03
C ARG A 93 23.27 -17.49 -19.59
N ILE A 94 23.81 -18.23 -18.64
CA ILE A 94 23.88 -17.82 -17.24
C ILE A 94 24.72 -16.56 -17.09
N LEU A 95 25.89 -16.49 -17.74
CA LEU A 95 26.74 -15.29 -17.72
C LEU A 95 26.00 -14.06 -18.25
N GLU A 96 25.30 -14.19 -19.38
CA GLU A 96 24.50 -13.09 -19.94
C GLU A 96 23.37 -12.66 -18.98
N CYS A 97 22.65 -13.62 -18.41
CA CYS A 97 21.58 -13.34 -17.45
C CYS A 97 22.10 -12.67 -16.17
N GLU A 98 23.25 -13.09 -15.65
CA GLU A 98 23.90 -12.46 -14.49
C GLU A 98 24.32 -11.01 -14.79
N SER A 99 24.90 -10.76 -15.97
CA SER A 99 25.23 -9.40 -16.40
C SER A 99 23.98 -8.50 -16.45
N GLN A 100 22.90 -8.98 -17.07
CA GLN A 100 21.64 -8.23 -17.16
C GLN A 100 21.00 -8.02 -15.78
N LYS A 101 21.10 -9.02 -14.89
CA LYS A 101 20.61 -8.93 -13.52
C LYS A 101 21.33 -7.83 -12.75
N TYR A 102 22.66 -7.76 -12.85
CA TYR A 102 23.47 -6.74 -12.20
C TYR A 102 23.03 -5.32 -12.60
N ASP A 103 22.84 -5.07 -13.90
CA ASP A 103 22.39 -3.76 -14.38
C ASP A 103 20.99 -3.39 -13.86
N LEU A 104 20.08 -4.37 -13.78
CA LEU A 104 18.75 -4.16 -13.24
C LEU A 104 18.77 -3.89 -11.73
N GLU A 105 19.55 -4.66 -10.97
CA GLU A 105 19.73 -4.47 -9.52
C GLU A 105 20.32 -3.10 -9.21
N LEU A 106 21.32 -2.66 -9.98
CA LEU A 106 21.92 -1.33 -9.84
C LEU A 106 20.88 -0.22 -10.09
N LYS A 107 20.06 -0.33 -11.13
CA LYS A 107 18.97 0.62 -11.42
C LYS A 107 17.94 0.66 -10.30
N VAL A 108 17.54 -0.51 -9.78
CA VAL A 108 16.60 -0.59 -8.64
C VAL A 108 17.20 0.08 -7.41
N MET A 109 18.48 -0.18 -7.10
CA MET A 109 19.17 0.42 -5.98
C MET A 109 19.22 1.95 -6.09
N ILE A 110 19.54 2.49 -7.27
CA ILE A 110 19.56 3.95 -7.51
C ILE A 110 18.16 4.54 -7.29
N ASN A 111 17.13 3.92 -7.87
CA ASN A 111 15.74 4.37 -7.69
C ASN A 111 15.33 4.35 -6.20
N ASP A 112 15.73 3.34 -5.44
CA ASP A 112 15.45 3.26 -4.00
C ASP A 112 16.13 4.41 -3.24
N TYR A 113 17.39 4.73 -3.57
CA TYR A 113 18.08 5.88 -3.00
C TYR A 113 17.37 7.20 -3.31
N GLU A 114 16.95 7.40 -4.56
CA GLU A 114 16.21 8.59 -4.98
C GLU A 114 14.86 8.70 -4.24
N ILE A 115 14.13 7.60 -4.08
CA ILE A 115 12.87 7.55 -3.31
C ILE A 115 13.13 7.94 -1.86
N ILE A 116 14.18 7.42 -1.24
CA ILE A 116 14.55 7.76 0.15
C ILE A 116 14.88 9.26 0.26
N GLU A 117 15.65 9.80 -0.67
CA GLU A 117 16.03 11.20 -0.69
C GLU A 117 14.80 12.11 -0.87
N LEU A 118 13.92 11.79 -1.82
CA LEU A 118 12.67 12.50 -2.05
C LEU A 118 11.75 12.42 -0.83
N ASN A 119 11.61 11.25 -0.21
CA ASN A 119 10.84 11.09 1.01
C ASN A 119 11.39 11.97 2.14
N ARG A 120 12.72 12.05 2.29
CA ARG A 120 13.36 12.93 3.28
C ARG A 120 13.05 14.41 3.00
N LYS A 121 13.21 14.87 1.76
CA LYS A 121 12.85 16.24 1.33
C LYS A 121 11.39 16.56 1.65
N VAL A 122 10.47 15.63 1.36
CA VAL A 122 9.04 15.78 1.68
C VAL A 122 8.79 15.86 3.18
N LEU A 123 9.49 15.07 3.98
CA LEU A 123 9.38 15.10 5.45
C LEU A 123 9.88 16.43 6.04
N ASP A 124 11.00 16.95 5.55
CA ASP A 124 11.55 18.24 5.99
C ASP A 124 10.60 19.40 5.65
N LEU A 125 9.98 19.38 4.45
CA LEU A 125 8.97 20.36 4.03
C LEU A 125 7.67 20.28 4.85
N ARG A 126 7.21 19.06 5.17
CA ARG A 126 5.97 18.83 5.93
C ARG A 126 6.15 19.03 7.44
N GLY A 127 7.41 19.18 7.89
CA GLY A 127 7.80 19.27 9.28
C GLY A 127 8.16 17.89 9.85
N LYS A 128 9.44 17.73 10.24
CA LYS A 128 10.06 16.52 10.81
C LYS A 128 9.31 15.93 12.03
N PHE A 129 8.48 16.74 12.68
CA PHE A 129 7.55 16.34 13.73
C PHE A 129 6.12 16.82 13.41
N ILE A 130 5.37 16.03 12.65
CA ILE A 130 3.90 16.12 12.73
C ILE A 130 3.53 15.53 14.08
N LYS A 131 3.47 16.37 15.13
CA LYS A 131 3.00 15.94 16.45
C LYS A 131 1.60 15.35 16.26
N PRO A 132 1.40 14.03 16.43
CA PRO A 132 0.08 13.45 16.33
C PRO A 132 -0.80 14.18 17.34
N GLN A 133 -1.93 14.72 16.92
CA GLN A 133 -2.84 15.36 17.86
C GLN A 133 -3.26 14.30 18.88
N LEU A 134 -2.80 14.46 20.13
CA LEU A 134 -3.12 13.54 21.22
C LEU A 134 -4.63 13.60 21.44
N LYS A 135 -5.35 12.59 20.96
CA LYS A 135 -6.76 12.42 21.28
C LYS A 135 -6.85 11.84 22.68
N LYS A 136 -7.71 12.41 23.53
CA LYS A 136 -8.05 11.82 24.82
C LYS A 136 -8.63 10.43 24.58
N VAL A 137 -7.82 9.41 24.79
CA VAL A 137 -8.21 8.01 24.68
C VAL A 137 -8.59 7.51 26.06
N SER A 138 -9.90 7.37 26.31
CA SER A 138 -10.41 6.62 27.44
C SER A 138 -10.11 5.13 27.21
N MET A 139 -9.32 4.52 28.10
CA MET A 139 -9.02 3.09 28.05
C MET A 139 -10.29 2.22 28.22
N ALA A 140 -11.32 2.78 28.86
CA ALA A 140 -12.56 2.08 29.16
C ALA A 140 -13.58 2.11 28.00
N GLU A 141 -13.66 3.20 27.24
CA GLU A 141 -14.67 3.38 26.17
C GLU A 141 -14.51 2.35 25.05
N ASN A 142 -13.28 2.13 24.58
CA ASN A 142 -13.02 1.19 23.50
C ASN A 142 -13.22 -0.27 23.94
N LYS A 143 -13.02 -0.58 25.22
CA LYS A 143 -13.33 -1.89 25.79
C LYS A 143 -14.84 -2.09 25.91
N PHE A 144 -15.58 -1.10 26.41
CA PHE A 144 -17.05 -1.14 26.51
C PHE A 144 -17.73 -1.25 25.14
N ALA A 145 -17.26 -0.50 24.13
CA ALA A 145 -17.79 -0.58 22.78
C ALA A 145 -17.56 -1.98 22.15
N LYS A 146 -16.39 -2.58 22.39
CA LYS A 146 -16.12 -3.97 21.96
C LYS A 146 -16.97 -5.00 22.71
N LEU A 147 -17.21 -4.78 24.00
CA LEU A 147 -18.06 -5.66 24.81
C LEU A 147 -19.53 -5.58 24.36
N GLN A 148 -20.02 -4.37 24.05
CA GLN A 148 -21.35 -4.16 23.47
C GLN A 148 -21.48 -4.77 22.07
N GLN A 149 -20.47 -4.62 21.20
CA GLN A 149 -20.47 -5.25 19.87
C GLN A 149 -20.53 -6.77 19.97
N LYS A 150 -19.71 -7.39 20.83
CA LYS A 150 -19.81 -8.83 21.11
C LYS A 150 -21.18 -9.21 21.65
N ALA A 151 -21.72 -8.46 22.63
CA ALA A 151 -23.05 -8.73 23.18
C ALA A 151 -24.16 -8.61 22.11
N THR A 152 -24.03 -7.71 21.14
CA THR A 152 -24.97 -7.62 20.00
C THR A 152 -24.83 -8.76 19.01
N GLU A 153 -23.62 -9.30 18.80
CA GLU A 153 -23.39 -10.50 17.97
C GLU A 153 -24.02 -11.76 18.59
N PHE A 154 -24.03 -11.86 19.93
CA PHE A 154 -24.69 -12.93 20.68
C PHE A 154 -26.19 -12.69 20.92
N ASN A 155 -26.80 -11.66 20.34
CA ASN A 155 -28.20 -11.30 20.57
C ASN A 155 -29.18 -12.19 19.79
N PHE A 156 -29.08 -13.50 20.05
CA PHE A 156 -29.87 -14.61 19.51
C PHE A 156 -31.39 -14.38 19.66
N LYS A 157 -31.79 -13.65 20.72
CA LYS A 157 -33.19 -13.35 21.05
C LYS A 157 -33.88 -12.42 20.03
N THR A 158 -33.12 -11.64 19.28
CA THR A 158 -33.68 -10.73 18.25
C THR A 158 -33.84 -11.47 16.92
N ALA A 159 -32.93 -12.41 16.61
CA ALA A 159 -33.01 -13.27 15.42
C ALA A 159 -34.20 -14.24 15.48
N LEU A 160 -34.57 -14.75 16.67
CA LEU A 160 -35.72 -15.62 16.87
C LEU A 160 -37.10 -14.92 16.81
N LYS A 161 -37.15 -13.59 16.86
CA LYS A 161 -38.40 -12.81 16.80
C LYS A 161 -38.83 -12.46 15.37
N HIS A 162 -37.95 -12.66 14.39
CA HIS A 162 -38.34 -12.56 12.99
C HIS A 162 -38.89 -13.91 12.55
N VAL A 163 -40.21 -14.03 12.59
CA VAL A 163 -40.92 -15.08 11.85
C VAL A 163 -40.80 -14.72 10.36
N PRO A 164 -40.20 -15.57 9.51
CA PRO A 164 -40.27 -15.37 8.06
C PRO A 164 -41.74 -15.48 7.64
N GLN A 165 -42.27 -14.45 6.97
CA GLN A 165 -43.48 -14.60 6.17
C GLN A 165 -43.16 -15.34 4.89
#